data_AF-A0ABD4SAQ2-F1
#
_entry.id   AF-A0ABD4SAQ2-F1
#
_cell.length_a   1.000
_cell.length_b   1.000
_cell.length_c   1.000
_cell.angle_alpha   90.00
_cell.angle_beta   90.00
_cell.angle_gamma   90.00
#
_symmetry.space_group_name_H-M   'P 1'
#
loop_
_entity.id
_entity.type
_entity.pdbx_description
1 polymer ?
#
loop_
_entity_poly.entity_id
_entity_poly.type
_entity_poly.pdbx_seq_one_letter_code
_entity_poly.pdbx_strand_id
1 'polypeptide(L)'
;MEGRDYEIYFSEYKDHVKEIVKNYPEKTRFYSVGGNGFFNQVIQNLVHTNHGVVCLPFGTGNDFSRAIHRQMSPEAILKATLDQPAIPIDTILVNDERYCVNVGCFALDLTP
;
A
#
# COMPACT_ATOMS: atom_id res chain seq x y z
N MET A 1 -4.29 18.51 -2.23
CA MET A 1 -5.64 18.08 -2.67
C MET A 1 -6.61 19.22 -2.36
N GLU A 2 -7.26 19.83 -3.35
CA GLU A 2 -8.13 20.98 -3.09
C GLU A 2 -9.26 20.62 -2.10
N GLY A 3 -9.39 21.41 -1.04
CA GLY A 3 -10.48 21.29 -0.05
C GLY A 3 -10.42 20.08 0.88
N ARG A 4 -9.30 19.34 0.94
CA ARG A 4 -9.14 18.18 1.84
C ARG A 4 -7.99 18.38 2.80
N ASP A 5 -8.16 17.88 4.02
CA ASP A 5 -7.07 17.73 4.98
C ASP A 5 -6.19 16.55 4.55
N TYR A 6 -4.88 16.78 4.46
CA TYR A 6 -3.92 15.75 4.08
C TYR A 6 -2.53 16.07 4.62
N GLU A 7 -1.79 15.01 4.88
CA GLU A 7 -0.40 15.07 5.29
C GLU A 7 0.44 14.21 4.35
N ILE A 8 1.70 14.62 4.14
CA ILE A 8 2.65 13.89 3.30
C ILE A 8 3.83 13.49 4.17
N TYR A 9 4.09 12.18 4.18
CA TYR A 9 5.20 11.58 4.90
C TYR A 9 6.17 10.95 3.91
N PHE A 10 7.47 11.18 4.13
CA PHE A 10 8.53 10.46 3.44
C PHE A 10 9.04 9.35 4.37
N SER A 11 8.97 8.10 3.93
CA SER A 11 9.48 6.97 4.71
C SER A 11 11.00 6.92 4.60
N GLU A 12 11.72 7.18 5.68
CA GLU A 12 13.19 7.24 5.68
C GLU A 12 13.87 5.93 6.12
N TYR A 13 13.19 5.10 6.90
CA TYR A 13 13.76 3.88 7.47
C TYR A 13 12.72 2.75 7.62
N LYS A 14 13.23 1.55 7.88
CA LYS A 14 12.42 0.35 8.11
C LYS A 14 11.57 0.54 9.38
N ASP A 15 10.26 0.32 9.26
CA ASP A 15 9.22 0.52 10.30
C ASP A 15 8.68 1.94 10.48
N HIS A 16 9.18 2.97 9.77
CA HIS A 16 8.62 4.33 9.86
C HIS A 16 7.11 4.38 9.53
N VAL A 17 6.66 3.56 8.58
CA VAL A 17 5.24 3.44 8.21
C VAL A 17 4.36 3.00 9.39
N LYS A 18 4.87 2.14 10.27
CA LYS A 18 4.15 1.69 11.47
C LYS A 18 3.87 2.85 12.43
N GLU A 19 4.84 3.75 12.59
CA GLU A 19 4.72 4.93 13.45
C GLU A 19 3.72 5.92 12.87
N ILE A 20 3.79 6.16 11.55
CA ILE A 20 2.83 7.02 10.85
C ILE A 20 1.41 6.50 11.05
N VAL A 21 1.16 5.22 10.79
CA VAL A 21 -0.19 4.63 10.93
C VAL A 21 -0.72 4.74 12.37
N LYS A 22 0.14 4.57 13.39
CA LYS A 22 -0.26 4.71 14.80
C LYS A 22 -0.76 6.10 15.17
N ASN A 23 -0.33 7.15 14.47
CA ASN A 23 -0.77 8.52 14.72
C ASN A 23 -2.18 8.82 14.19
N TYR A 24 -2.80 7.87 13.47
CA TYR A 24 -4.16 7.99 12.94
C TYR A 24 -5.09 6.97 13.60
N PRO A 25 -5.71 7.26 14.76
CA PRO A 25 -6.65 6.33 15.41
C PRO A 25 -7.98 6.22 14.67
N GLU A 26 -8.35 7.27 13.92
CA GLU A 26 -9.59 7.35 13.16
C GLU A 26 -9.43 6.78 11.74
N LYS A 27 -10.56 6.43 11.11
CA LYS A 27 -10.57 5.90 9.75
C LYS A 27 -9.98 6.89 8.74
N THR A 28 -8.72 6.65 8.38
CA THR A 28 -7.96 7.41 7.37
C THR A 28 -7.73 6.61 6.09
N ARG A 29 -7.57 7.31 4.96
CA ARG A 29 -7.16 6.73 3.68
C ARG A 29 -5.68 7.03 3.41
N PHE A 30 -4.86 5.99 3.37
CA PHE A 30 -3.45 6.10 3.05
C PHE A 30 -3.21 5.99 1.55
N TYR A 31 -2.37 6.88 1.01
CA TYR A 31 -1.89 6.80 -0.37
C TYR A 31 -0.44 6.35 -0.35
N SER A 32 -0.20 5.09 -0.70
CA SER A 32 1.14 4.52 -0.80
C SER A 32 1.76 4.90 -2.14
N VAL A 33 2.75 5.79 -2.12
CA VAL A 33 3.50 6.23 -3.30
C VAL A 33 4.79 5.44 -3.39
N GLY A 34 4.90 4.51 -4.35
CA GLY A 34 6.10 3.70 -4.50
C GLY A 34 5.91 2.47 -5.37
N GLY A 35 6.78 1.47 -5.19
CA GLY A 35 6.67 0.16 -5.84
C GLY A 35 6.03 -0.92 -4.96
N ASN A 36 5.93 -2.13 -5.51
CA ASN A 36 5.37 -3.30 -4.80
C ASN A 36 5.99 -3.53 -3.41
N GLY A 37 7.32 -3.37 -3.27
CA GLY A 37 8.02 -3.57 -1.99
C GLY A 37 7.62 -2.57 -0.91
N PHE A 38 7.43 -1.29 -1.27
CA PHE A 38 6.96 -0.27 -0.33
C PHE A 38 5.48 -0.48 0.01
N PHE A 39 4.66 -0.78 -1.01
CA PHE A 39 3.24 -1.09 -0.78
C PHE A 39 3.07 -2.27 0.19
N ASN A 40 3.90 -3.31 0.09
CA ASN A 40 3.86 -4.43 1.03
C ASN A 40 4.20 -4.03 2.47
N GLN A 41 5.11 -3.07 2.68
CA GLN A 41 5.40 -2.51 4.01
C GLN A 41 4.20 -1.75 4.58
N VAL A 42 3.48 -0.99 3.74
CA VAL A 42 2.24 -0.32 4.15
C VAL A 42 1.19 -1.35 4.58
N ILE A 43 0.99 -2.40 3.79
CA ILE A 43 -0.01 -3.44 4.10
C ILE A 43 0.26 -4.14 5.42
N GLN A 44 1.51 -4.43 5.78
CA GLN A 44 1.83 -5.07 7.07
C GLN A 44 1.21 -4.35 8.27
N ASN A 45 1.00 -3.03 8.15
CA ASN A 45 0.49 -2.19 9.21
C ASN A 45 -1.02 -1.91 9.11
N LEU A 46 -1.69 -2.34 8.03
CA LEU A 46 -3.10 -1.99 7.74
C LEU A 46 -4.08 -3.18 7.75
N VAL A 47 -3.63 -4.44 7.60
CA VAL A 47 -4.53 -5.62 7.43
C VAL A 47 -5.62 -5.74 8.50
N HIS A 48 -5.35 -5.32 9.74
CA HIS A 48 -6.29 -5.43 10.87
C HIS A 48 -6.90 -4.09 11.28
N THR A 49 -6.90 -3.12 10.37
CA THR A 49 -7.39 -1.77 10.63
C THR A 49 -8.58 -1.44 9.74
N ASN A 50 -9.33 -0.40 10.10
CA ASN A 50 -10.42 0.12 9.26
C ASN A 50 -9.96 1.14 8.21
N HIS A 51 -8.64 1.34 8.08
CA HIS A 51 -8.07 2.29 7.14
C HIS A 51 -8.23 1.82 5.70
N GLY A 52 -8.38 2.78 4.79
CA GLY A 52 -8.29 2.52 3.36
C GLY A 52 -6.85 2.67 2.87
N VAL A 53 -6.50 1.97 1.79
CA VAL A 53 -5.21 2.17 1.13
C VAL A 53 -5.38 2.27 -0.38
N VAL A 54 -4.64 3.19 -1.00
CA VAL A 54 -4.53 3.34 -2.45
C VAL A 54 -3.07 3.16 -2.83
N CYS A 55 -2.79 2.26 -3.78
CA CYS A 55 -1.46 2.09 -4.36
C CYS A 55 -1.29 3.07 -5.53
N LEU A 56 -0.33 3.99 -5.42
CA LEU A 56 0.09 4.89 -6.49
C LEU A 56 1.41 4.37 -7.09
N PRO A 57 1.42 4.00 -8.39
CA PRO A 57 2.53 3.28 -9.01
C PRO A 57 3.69 4.22 -9.36
N PHE A 58 4.71 4.26 -8.50
CA PHE A 58 5.96 4.99 -8.75
C PHE A 58 7.20 4.08 -8.74
N GLY A 59 7.03 2.77 -8.58
CA GLY A 59 8.12 1.79 -8.67
C GLY A 59 8.37 1.29 -10.10
N THR A 60 9.38 0.43 -10.25
CA THR A 60 9.69 -0.29 -11.50
C THR A 60 8.78 -1.50 -11.70
N GLY A 61 8.52 -2.27 -10.64
CA GLY A 61 7.52 -3.33 -10.57
C GLY A 61 6.27 -2.85 -9.83
N ASN A 62 5.17 -2.66 -10.56
CA ASN A 62 3.87 -2.19 -10.06
C ASN A 62 2.75 -3.21 -10.38
N ASP A 63 3.05 -4.50 -10.27
CA ASP A 63 2.13 -5.59 -10.64
C ASP A 63 0.81 -5.51 -9.90
N PHE A 64 0.84 -5.19 -8.61
CA PHE A 64 -0.39 -5.05 -7.82
C PHE A 64 -1.25 -3.91 -8.37
N SER A 65 -0.64 -2.73 -8.58
CA SER A 65 -1.32 -1.57 -9.18
C SER A 65 -1.89 -1.88 -10.57
N ARG A 66 -1.17 -2.63 -11.42
CA ARG A 66 -1.67 -3.06 -12.74
C ARG A 66 -2.85 -4.01 -12.66
N ALA A 67 -2.92 -4.85 -11.62
CA ALA A 67 -4.02 -5.77 -11.42
C ALA A 67 -5.30 -5.05 -10.97
N ILE A 68 -5.18 -4.01 -10.14
CA ILE A 68 -6.34 -3.34 -9.52
C ILE A 68 -6.82 -2.09 -10.26
N HIS A 69 -5.95 -1.41 -11.00
CA HIS A 69 -6.30 -0.16 -11.69
C HIS A 69 -6.44 -0.37 -13.19
N ARG A 70 -7.50 0.23 -13.76
CA ARG A 70 -7.72 0.27 -15.22
C ARG A 70 -6.74 1.19 -15.95
N GLN A 71 -6.22 2.19 -15.25
CA GLN A 71 -5.30 3.20 -15.77
C GLN A 71 -4.12 3.32 -14.81
N MET A 72 -2.92 3.56 -15.35
CA MET A 72 -1.69 3.61 -14.55
C MET A 72 -1.18 5.03 -14.29
N SER A 73 -1.87 6.07 -14.78
CA SER A 73 -1.52 7.45 -14.44
C SER A 73 -1.76 7.69 -12.94
N PRO A 74 -0.72 8.02 -12.14
CA PRO A 74 -0.89 8.25 -10.71
C PRO A 74 -1.85 9.40 -10.40
N GLU A 75 -1.85 10.46 -11.23
CA GLU A 75 -2.75 11.60 -11.09
C GLU A 75 -4.22 11.20 -11.34
N ALA A 76 -4.45 10.35 -12.33
CA ALA A 76 -5.78 9.86 -12.65
C ALA A 76 -6.29 8.89 -11.57
N ILE A 77 -5.42 8.01 -11.05
CA ILE A 77 -5.73 7.13 -9.91
C ILE A 77 -6.05 7.98 -8.68
N LEU A 78 -5.21 8.97 -8.35
CA LEU A 78 -5.40 9.86 -7.22
C LEU A 78 -6.80 10.49 -7.32
N LYS A 79 -7.11 11.19 -8.43
CA LYS A 79 -8.41 11.85 -8.64
C LYS A 79 -9.59 10.88 -8.54
N ALA A 80 -9.51 9.72 -9.18
CA ALA A 80 -10.60 8.74 -9.19
C ALA A 80 -10.87 8.14 -7.81
N THR A 81 -9.84 8.05 -6.97
CA THR A 81 -9.92 7.40 -5.65
C THR A 81 -10.16 8.38 -4.51
N LEU A 82 -10.35 9.69 -4.74
CA LEU A 82 -10.56 10.64 -3.64
C LEU A 82 -11.87 10.38 -2.89
N ASP A 83 -12.95 10.10 -3.63
CA ASP A 83 -14.30 9.91 -3.08
C ASP A 83 -14.81 8.48 -3.20
N GLN A 84 -14.03 7.60 -3.84
CA GLN A 84 -14.43 6.21 -4.06
C GLN A 84 -14.47 5.44 -2.72
N PRO A 85 -15.52 4.68 -2.39
CA PRO A 85 -15.53 3.86 -1.18
C PRO A 85 -14.43 2.79 -1.22
N ALA A 86 -13.85 2.49 -0.06
CA ALA A 86 -12.89 1.40 0.06
C ALA A 86 -13.61 0.05 -0.05
N ILE A 87 -13.00 -0.90 -0.75
CA ILE A 87 -13.46 -2.29 -0.84
C ILE A 87 -12.53 -3.19 -0.03
N PRO A 88 -13.05 -4.20 0.69
CA PRO A 88 -12.20 -5.19 1.34
C PRO A 88 -11.37 -5.95 0.30
N ILE A 89 -10.13 -6.29 0.66
CA ILE A 89 -9.26 -7.16 -0.14
C ILE A 89 -8.75 -8.29 0.74
N ASP A 90 -8.57 -9.46 0.13
CA ASP A 90 -7.97 -10.59 0.80
C ASP A 90 -6.45 -10.42 0.89
N THR A 91 -5.84 -11.00 1.91
CA THR A 91 -4.39 -11.06 2.07
C THR A 91 -3.95 -12.49 2.39
N ILE A 92 -2.72 -12.82 2.01
CA ILE A 92 -2.11 -14.11 2.29
C ILE A 92 -1.20 -13.94 3.51
N LEU A 93 -1.43 -14.71 4.57
CA LEU A 93 -0.54 -14.77 5.73
C LEU A 93 0.47 -15.91 5.56
N VAL A 94 1.76 -15.59 5.65
CA VAL A 94 2.88 -16.53 5.52
C VAL A 94 3.54 -16.71 6.88
N ASN A 95 3.63 -17.97 7.33
CA ASN A 95 4.25 -18.39 8.60
C ASN A 95 3.73 -17.60 9.83
N ASP A 96 2.45 -17.20 9.83
CA ASP A 96 1.83 -16.40 10.89
C ASP A 96 2.52 -15.05 11.20
N GLU A 97 3.45 -14.60 10.35
CA GLU A 97 4.29 -13.44 10.60
C GLU A 97 4.13 -12.32 9.56
N ARG A 98 3.90 -12.65 8.28
CA ARG A 98 3.94 -11.67 7.18
C ARG A 98 2.78 -11.79 6.24
N TYR A 99 2.23 -10.64 5.85
CA TYR A 99 1.18 -10.55 4.85
C TYR A 99 1.76 -10.36 3.44
N CYS A 100 1.06 -10.91 2.45
CA CYS A 100 1.31 -10.68 1.03
C CYS A 100 -0.01 -10.35 0.32
N VAL A 101 0.06 -9.44 -0.66
CA VAL A 101 -1.11 -8.95 -1.41
C VAL A 101 -1.19 -9.42 -2.85
N ASN A 102 -0.12 -10.01 -3.38
CA ASN A 102 -0.07 -10.40 -4.79
C ASN A 102 0.41 -11.83 -4.95
N VAL A 103 1.71 -12.08 -4.80
CA VAL A 103 2.31 -13.41 -5.00
C VAL A 103 3.38 -13.65 -3.94
N GLY A 104 3.36 -14.83 -3.32
CA GLY A 104 4.50 -15.38 -2.59
C GLY A 104 5.26 -16.35 -3.49
N CYS A 105 6.52 -16.03 -3.79
CA CYS A 105 7.38 -16.91 -4.58
C CYS A 105 8.52 -17.42 -3.70
N PHE A 106 8.75 -18.73 -3.73
CA PHE A 106 9.86 -19.38 -3.04
C PHE A 106 10.78 -19.98 -4.10
N ALA A 107 12.02 -19.51 -4.12
CA ALA A 107 13.06 -20.04 -4.98
C ALA A 107 14.26 -20.47 -4.14
N LEU A 108 14.97 -21.49 -4.59
CA LEU A 108 16.29 -21.83 -4.07
C LEU A 108 17.29 -20.91 -4.78
N ASP A 109 17.86 -19.97 -4.05
CA ASP A 109 19.00 -19.20 -4.55
C ASP A 109 20.25 -20.07 -4.41
N LEU A 110 20.77 -20.52 -5.56
CA LEU A 110 22.06 -21.20 -5.66
C LEU A 110 23.14 -20.15 -5.92
N THR A 111 23.29 -19.20 -5.01
CA THR A 111 24.47 -18.33 -5.00
C THR A 111 25.66 -19.14 -4.45
N PRO A 112 26.79 -19.22 -5.17
CA PRO A 112 27.95 -20.02 -4.79
C PRO A 112 28.67 -19.52 -3.53
#